data_AF-R1HCC6-F1
#
_entry.id   AF-R1HCC6-F1
#
_cell.length_a   1.000
_cell.length_b   1.000
_cell.length_c   1.000
_cell.angle_alpha   90.00
_cell.angle_beta   90.00
_cell.angle_gamma   90.00
#
_symmetry.space_group_name_H-M   'P 1'
#
loop_
_entity.id
_entity.type
_entity.pdbx_description
1 polymer ?
#
loop_
_entity_poly.entity_id
_entity_poly.type
_entity_poly.pdbx_seq_one_letter_code
_entity_poly.pdbx_strand_id
1 'polypeptide(L)'
;MQLAVFHKKNVDQQFIIYFSVPIFLLEARLGAYFTNASANTVIPPTFHSGNNNAEQLDTLDWQTIDCNGWSYIDENQKHRKMAELLLPDHVHLNEVNQIITWNKYISEQVRLIFRNKGVAAPNVVEGGGEHYYCQPGNWSCSLVTGPIVLKSLFEQVVTDVDSHPRQGIPKFQSLGHALHAVRTNFGAIKELEDINGLIANYGPHRGDVGAHSRRVADLIKNSHEYHQLDATHREILELAAYLHDIGKGPKTRWPNNIMNKADEEHPRKSLPMLKRILTEDLPVLPTDLVRKIVMLVTYDDLLGEIVAKGRNKSQLFDIVTSPEDIHMLVALSKADIGSFNNIWLMQVSGEIDNLRNEALQNLQGNGS
;
A
#
# COMPACT_ATOMS: atom_id res chain seq x y z
N MET A 1 4.19 11.38 -11.74
CA MET A 1 4.86 11.66 -10.45
C MET A 1 4.04 11.19 -9.26
N GLN A 2 2.78 11.64 -9.11
CA GLN A 2 1.98 11.31 -7.93
C GLN A 2 1.57 9.83 -7.82
N LEU A 3 1.24 9.19 -8.94
CA LEU A 3 0.91 7.76 -8.96
C LEU A 3 2.04 6.90 -8.34
N ALA A 4 3.31 7.24 -8.63
CA ALA A 4 4.46 6.58 -8.03
C ALA A 4 4.59 6.84 -6.51
N VAL A 5 4.11 7.98 -6.01
CA VAL A 5 4.06 8.27 -4.57
C VAL A 5 3.04 7.35 -3.88
N PHE A 6 1.87 7.14 -4.50
CA PHE A 6 0.83 6.25 -3.96
C PHE A 6 1.24 4.79 -3.94
N HIS A 7 1.87 4.31 -5.02
CA HIS A 7 2.35 2.93 -5.12
C HIS A 7 3.46 2.60 -4.11
N LYS A 8 4.13 3.60 -3.52
CA LYS A 8 5.07 3.40 -2.40
C LYS A 8 4.37 3.15 -1.06
N LYS A 9 3.07 3.37 -0.95
CA LYS A 9 2.25 3.15 0.27
C LYS A 9 2.83 3.84 1.51
N ASN A 10 3.39 5.05 1.34
CA ASN A 10 3.98 5.84 2.43
C ASN A 10 3.06 6.94 2.96
N VAL A 11 1.99 7.25 2.22
CA VAL A 11 1.04 8.30 2.55
C VAL A 11 -0.35 7.82 2.15
N ASP A 12 -1.34 8.03 3.01
CA ASP A 12 -2.74 7.88 2.65
C ASP A 12 -3.16 9.02 1.72
N GLN A 13 -3.60 8.66 0.52
CA GLN A 13 -3.98 9.63 -0.52
C GLN A 13 -5.00 10.66 -0.01
N GLN A 14 -5.89 10.24 0.89
CA GLN A 14 -6.89 11.09 1.53
C GLN A 14 -6.29 12.25 2.33
N PHE A 15 -5.03 12.14 2.75
CA PHE A 15 -4.32 13.17 3.53
C PHE A 15 -3.46 14.09 2.67
N ILE A 16 -3.40 13.87 1.35
CA ILE A 16 -2.75 14.82 0.43
C ILE A 16 -3.71 15.97 0.16
N ILE A 17 -3.24 17.20 0.38
CA ILE A 17 -3.92 18.43 0.01
C ILE A 17 -3.10 19.17 -1.05
N TYR A 18 -3.77 19.93 -1.91
CA TYR A 18 -3.09 20.75 -2.92
C TYR A 18 -3.32 22.21 -2.65
N PHE A 19 -2.28 23.01 -2.87
CA PHE A 19 -2.37 24.46 -2.91
C PHE A 19 -2.44 24.86 -4.37
N SER A 20 -3.56 25.44 -4.78
CA SER A 20 -3.66 26.03 -6.11
C SER A 20 -3.16 27.46 -6.07
N VAL A 21 -2.30 27.77 -7.03
CA VAL A 21 -1.67 29.08 -7.18
C VAL A 21 -2.13 29.62 -8.53
N PRO A 22 -2.60 30.88 -8.61
CA PRO A 22 -3.15 31.40 -9.85
C PRO A 22 -2.05 31.66 -10.87
N ILE A 23 -2.31 31.34 -12.13
CA ILE A 23 -1.32 31.41 -13.21
C ILE A 23 -0.83 32.83 -13.47
N PHE A 24 -1.62 33.87 -13.17
CA PHE A 24 -1.20 35.26 -13.36
C PHE A 24 0.01 35.67 -12.52
N LEU A 25 0.37 34.91 -11.46
CA LEU A 25 1.62 35.15 -10.72
C LEU A 25 2.86 35.04 -11.60
N LEU A 26 2.74 34.30 -12.72
CA LEU A 26 3.75 34.24 -13.76
C LEU A 26 4.15 35.63 -14.27
N GLU A 27 3.17 36.51 -14.48
CA GLU A 27 3.41 37.89 -14.94
C GLU A 27 3.70 38.84 -13.79
N ALA A 28 3.12 38.58 -12.61
CA ALA A 28 3.21 39.46 -11.45
C ALA A 28 4.56 39.38 -10.71
N ARG A 29 5.24 38.23 -10.74
CA ARG A 29 6.52 38.04 -10.04
C ARG A 29 7.69 38.12 -11.01
N LEU A 30 8.60 39.05 -10.74
CA LEU A 30 9.87 39.13 -11.47
C LEU A 30 10.67 37.86 -11.25
N GLY A 31 11.16 37.28 -12.35
CA GLY A 31 11.95 36.04 -12.29
C GLY A 31 11.11 34.77 -12.17
N ALA A 32 9.79 34.86 -12.40
CA ALA A 32 8.96 33.68 -12.63
C ALA A 32 9.26 33.09 -14.02
N TYR A 33 9.27 31.76 -14.10
CA TYR A 33 9.44 31.02 -15.35
C TYR A 33 8.39 29.93 -15.44
N PHE A 34 8.11 29.48 -16.66
CA PHE A 34 7.41 28.22 -16.88
C PHE A 34 8.13 27.38 -17.92
N THR A 35 7.86 26.09 -17.90
CA THR A 35 8.47 25.12 -18.80
C THR A 35 7.42 24.40 -19.64
N ASN A 36 7.82 23.98 -20.85
CA ASN A 36 6.95 23.18 -21.73
C ASN A 36 6.97 21.67 -21.43
N ALA A 37 7.82 21.25 -20.50
CA ALA A 37 7.93 19.89 -19.99
C ALA A 37 8.64 19.91 -18.62
N SER A 38 8.71 18.77 -17.94
CA SER A 38 9.39 18.67 -16.64
C SER A 38 10.85 19.14 -16.71
N ALA A 39 11.26 19.97 -15.75
CA ALA A 39 12.64 20.43 -15.58
C ALA A 39 13.62 19.29 -15.25
N ASN A 40 13.12 18.15 -14.79
CA ASN A 40 13.93 16.99 -14.43
C ASN A 40 14.02 15.96 -15.57
N THR A 41 14.51 16.41 -16.72
CA THR A 41 14.68 15.61 -17.95
C THR A 41 16.14 15.59 -18.39
N VAL A 42 16.56 14.55 -19.12
CA VAL A 42 17.93 14.45 -19.66
C VAL A 42 18.21 15.56 -20.66
N ILE A 43 17.24 15.86 -21.51
CA ILE A 43 17.25 17.02 -22.40
C ILE A 43 16.40 18.09 -21.71
N PRO A 44 17.01 19.20 -21.23
CA PRO A 44 16.28 20.24 -20.52
C PRO A 44 15.09 20.78 -21.32
N PRO A 45 13.96 21.12 -20.66
CA PRO A 45 12.84 21.75 -21.34
C PRO A 45 13.19 23.19 -21.73
N THR A 46 12.33 23.80 -22.53
CA THR A 46 12.42 25.23 -22.80
C THR A 46 11.88 26.00 -21.60
N PHE A 47 12.66 26.97 -21.11
CA PHE A 47 12.25 27.89 -20.04
C PHE A 47 11.78 29.19 -20.67
N HIS A 48 10.56 29.59 -20.34
CA HIS A 48 9.95 30.84 -20.79
C HIS A 48 9.85 31.80 -19.61
N SER A 49 10.39 33.02 -19.78
CA SER A 49 10.29 34.05 -18.75
C SER A 49 8.85 34.53 -18.66
N GLY A 50 8.24 34.42 -17.49
CA GLY A 50 6.84 34.79 -17.31
C GLY A 50 6.52 36.23 -17.64
N ASN A 51 7.43 37.15 -17.30
CA ASN A 51 7.23 38.58 -17.52
C ASN A 51 7.48 39.02 -18.98
N ASN A 52 8.17 38.20 -19.79
CA ASN A 52 8.58 38.57 -21.15
C ASN A 52 8.00 37.68 -22.24
N ASN A 53 7.53 36.48 -21.88
CA ASN A 53 7.15 35.41 -22.81
C ASN A 53 5.85 34.71 -22.36
N ALA A 54 4.93 35.45 -21.73
CA ALA A 54 3.64 34.91 -21.27
C ALA A 54 2.81 34.33 -22.44
N GLU A 55 2.93 34.89 -23.64
CA GLU A 55 2.27 34.40 -24.85
C GLU A 55 2.70 32.98 -25.24
N GLN A 56 3.84 32.50 -24.76
CA GLN A 56 4.28 31.13 -25.00
C GLN A 56 3.44 30.10 -24.23
N LEU A 57 2.56 30.52 -23.30
CA LEU A 57 1.59 29.64 -22.66
C LEU A 57 0.67 28.96 -23.69
N ASP A 58 0.34 29.64 -24.80
CA ASP A 58 -0.51 29.09 -25.86
C ASP A 58 0.16 27.93 -26.62
N THR A 59 1.47 27.77 -26.45
CA THR A 59 2.25 26.68 -27.08
C THR A 59 2.30 25.41 -26.25
N LEU A 60 1.83 25.46 -25.00
CA LEU A 60 1.79 24.29 -24.13
C LEU A 60 0.75 23.27 -24.61
N ASP A 61 1.05 22.00 -24.38
CA ASP A 61 0.16 20.88 -24.66
C ASP A 61 -0.93 20.78 -23.56
N TRP A 62 -1.81 21.80 -23.51
CA TRP A 62 -2.88 21.91 -22.53
C TRP A 62 -3.80 20.69 -22.54
N GLN A 63 -4.05 20.10 -23.71
CA GLN A 63 -4.81 18.87 -23.83
C GLN A 63 -4.19 17.72 -23.01
N THR A 64 -2.87 17.57 -23.04
CA THR A 64 -2.17 16.57 -22.24
C THR A 64 -2.08 16.97 -20.77
N ILE A 65 -1.83 18.25 -20.47
CA ILE A 65 -1.74 18.79 -19.10
C ILE A 65 -3.07 18.58 -18.35
N ASP A 66 -4.21 18.91 -18.97
CA ASP A 66 -5.54 18.85 -18.39
C ASP A 66 -6.18 17.44 -18.44
N CYS A 67 -5.53 16.47 -19.11
CA CYS A 67 -6.07 15.11 -19.23
C CYS A 67 -6.02 14.34 -17.90
N ASN A 68 -7.15 13.86 -17.40
CA ASN A 68 -7.17 13.01 -16.18
C ASN A 68 -6.72 11.56 -16.41
N GLY A 69 -6.19 11.24 -17.59
CA GLY A 69 -5.68 9.92 -17.95
C GLY A 69 -4.43 9.52 -17.15
N TRP A 70 -4.33 8.22 -16.85
CA TRP A 70 -3.24 7.66 -16.04
C TRP A 70 -2.14 7.01 -16.85
N SER A 71 -2.37 6.79 -18.14
CA SER A 71 -1.41 6.22 -19.08
C SER A 71 -0.92 7.29 -20.05
N TYR A 72 0.32 7.12 -20.49
CA TYR A 72 0.96 7.94 -21.50
C TYR A 72 1.27 7.06 -22.71
N ILE A 73 1.22 7.65 -23.90
CA ILE A 73 1.64 7.00 -25.14
C ILE A 73 3.15 6.74 -25.08
N ASP A 74 3.91 7.71 -24.55
CA ASP A 74 5.35 7.65 -24.40
C ASP A 74 5.83 8.55 -23.23
N GLU A 75 7.12 8.47 -22.91
CA GLU A 75 7.74 9.32 -21.88
C GLU A 75 7.73 10.82 -22.25
N ASN A 76 7.74 11.17 -23.55
CA ASN A 76 7.70 12.58 -23.95
C ASN A 76 6.35 13.22 -23.59
N GLN A 77 5.24 12.51 -23.80
CA GLN A 77 3.91 12.96 -23.40
C GLN A 77 3.81 13.12 -21.87
N LYS A 78 4.37 12.17 -21.11
CA LYS A 78 4.45 12.25 -19.65
C LYS A 78 5.22 13.50 -19.20
N HIS A 79 6.34 13.82 -19.86
CA HIS A 79 7.11 15.02 -19.54
C HIS A 79 6.36 16.31 -19.87
N ARG A 80 5.64 16.37 -21.01
CA ARG A 80 4.79 17.53 -21.34
C ARG A 80 3.65 17.73 -20.33
N LYS A 81 3.03 16.65 -19.84
CA LYS A 81 2.03 16.72 -18.75
C LYS A 81 2.59 17.36 -17.47
N MET A 82 3.89 17.20 -17.25
CA MET A 82 4.61 17.71 -16.09
C MET A 82 5.28 19.06 -16.37
N ALA A 83 4.67 19.90 -17.22
CA ALA A 83 5.03 21.31 -17.33
C ALA A 83 4.94 22.01 -15.95
N GLU A 84 5.86 22.91 -15.66
CA GLU A 84 6.03 23.50 -14.32
C GLU A 84 5.94 25.02 -14.37
N LEU A 85 5.34 25.61 -13.33
CA LEU A 85 5.45 27.02 -12.99
C LEU A 85 6.49 27.16 -11.87
N LEU A 86 7.53 27.94 -12.13
CA LEU A 86 8.64 28.19 -11.23
C LEU A 86 8.52 29.62 -10.70
N LEU A 87 8.23 29.75 -9.41
CA LEU A 87 8.17 31.03 -8.72
C LEU A 87 9.43 31.20 -7.85
N PRO A 88 10.05 32.38 -7.84
CA PRO A 88 11.25 32.62 -7.06
C PRO A 88 10.97 32.58 -5.56
N ASP A 89 11.97 32.13 -4.79
CA ASP A 89 11.99 32.02 -3.34
C ASP A 89 10.90 31.10 -2.75
N HIS A 90 9.69 31.62 -2.54
CA HIS A 90 8.58 30.91 -1.92
C HIS A 90 7.23 31.51 -2.33
N VAL A 91 6.18 30.69 -2.26
CA VAL A 91 4.78 31.09 -2.43
C VAL A 91 4.21 31.46 -1.07
N HIS A 92 3.77 32.70 -0.92
CA HIS A 92 3.09 33.18 0.27
C HIS A 92 1.66 32.64 0.34
N LEU A 93 1.15 32.44 1.56
CA LEU A 93 -0.17 31.87 1.76
C LEU A 93 -1.32 32.75 1.22
N ASN A 94 -1.11 34.05 1.14
CA ASN A 94 -2.06 34.99 0.52
C ASN A 94 -2.06 34.94 -1.02
N GLU A 95 -1.06 34.29 -1.63
CA GLU A 95 -0.99 34.03 -3.08
C GLU A 95 -1.73 32.72 -3.45
N VAL A 96 -2.11 31.91 -2.46
CA VAL A 96 -2.88 30.68 -2.68
C VAL A 96 -4.35 31.05 -2.90
N ASN A 97 -4.89 30.64 -4.05
CA ASN A 97 -6.29 30.88 -4.38
C ASN A 97 -7.20 29.95 -3.56
N GLN A 98 -6.92 28.65 -3.60
CA GLN A 98 -7.65 27.65 -2.85
C GLN A 98 -6.78 26.46 -2.44
N ILE A 99 -7.16 25.82 -1.33
CA ILE A 99 -6.67 24.53 -0.86
C ILE A 99 -7.68 23.47 -1.27
N ILE A 100 -7.23 22.52 -2.07
CA ILE A 100 -8.03 21.39 -2.55
C ILE A 100 -7.80 20.21 -1.62
N THR A 101 -8.89 19.62 -1.16
CA THR A 101 -8.92 18.55 -0.15
C THR A 101 -9.70 17.34 -0.64
N TRP A 102 -9.47 16.17 -0.03
CA TRP A 102 -10.06 14.90 -0.45
C TRP A 102 -11.59 14.88 -0.31
N ASN A 103 -12.09 15.30 0.86
CA ASN A 103 -13.51 15.34 1.18
C ASN A 103 -13.78 16.39 2.27
N LYS A 104 -15.07 16.60 2.57
CA LYS A 104 -15.54 17.50 3.62
C LYS A 104 -14.81 17.35 4.96
N TYR A 105 -14.57 16.12 5.41
CA TYR A 105 -13.90 15.88 6.70
C TYR A 105 -12.48 16.47 6.69
N ILE A 106 -11.71 16.26 5.64
CA ILE A 106 -10.38 16.86 5.50
C ILE A 106 -10.47 18.39 5.35
N SER A 107 -11.48 18.90 4.64
CA SER A 107 -11.72 20.35 4.56
C SER A 107 -11.94 20.96 5.94
N GLU A 108 -12.71 20.31 6.81
CA GLU A 108 -12.96 20.75 8.18
C GLU A 108 -11.67 20.75 9.03
N GLN A 109 -10.84 19.70 8.89
CA GLN A 109 -9.53 19.64 9.57
C GLN A 109 -8.60 20.78 9.13
N VAL A 110 -8.53 21.06 7.82
CA VAL A 110 -7.74 22.19 7.30
C VAL A 110 -8.24 23.51 7.89
N ARG A 111 -9.56 23.78 7.83
CA ARG A 111 -10.14 25.01 8.40
C ARG A 111 -9.87 25.13 9.91
N LEU A 112 -9.87 24.02 10.64
CA LEU A 112 -9.55 23.99 12.06
C LEU A 112 -8.09 24.38 12.33
N ILE A 113 -7.14 23.88 11.52
CA ILE A 113 -5.71 24.25 11.64
C ILE A 113 -5.53 25.76 11.50
N PHE A 114 -6.14 26.38 10.49
CA PHE A 114 -6.08 27.83 10.27
C PHE A 114 -6.70 28.62 11.43
N ARG A 115 -7.88 28.20 11.90
CA ARG A 115 -8.56 28.81 13.05
C ARG A 115 -7.68 28.76 14.30
N ASN A 116 -7.07 27.61 14.59
CA ASN A 116 -6.21 27.42 15.75
C ASN A 116 -4.92 28.27 15.69
N LYS A 117 -4.48 28.62 14.48
CA LYS A 117 -3.33 29.51 14.26
C LYS A 117 -3.70 30.99 14.20
N GLY A 118 -4.99 31.34 14.24
CA GLY A 118 -5.46 32.72 14.12
C GLY A 118 -5.20 33.35 12.75
N VAL A 119 -5.05 32.53 11.70
CA VAL A 119 -4.79 32.98 10.32
C VAL A 119 -6.01 32.67 9.45
N ALA A 120 -6.36 33.57 8.53
CA ALA A 120 -7.41 33.32 7.55
C ALA A 120 -6.99 32.20 6.58
N ALA A 121 -7.85 31.20 6.41
CA ALA A 121 -7.63 30.17 5.40
C ALA A 121 -7.90 30.72 4.00
N PRO A 122 -7.10 30.36 2.98
CA PRO A 122 -7.55 30.40 1.60
C PRO A 122 -8.87 29.64 1.43
N ASN A 123 -9.54 29.81 0.29
CA ASN A 123 -10.75 29.03 0.02
C ASN A 123 -10.43 27.53 0.13
N VAL A 124 -11.26 26.73 0.81
CA VAL A 124 -11.04 25.29 0.96
C VAL A 124 -12.14 24.55 0.21
N VAL A 125 -11.76 23.76 -0.77
CA VAL A 125 -12.67 23.05 -1.68
C VAL A 125 -12.40 21.54 -1.68
N GLU A 126 -13.41 20.77 -2.08
CA GLU A 126 -13.32 19.32 -2.22
C GLU A 126 -12.96 18.99 -3.68
N GLY A 127 -11.84 18.29 -3.90
CA GLY A 127 -11.28 18.09 -5.24
C GLY A 127 -11.88 16.94 -6.05
N GLY A 128 -12.67 16.07 -5.42
CA GLY A 128 -13.31 14.93 -6.08
C GLY A 128 -12.35 14.09 -6.95
N GLY A 129 -12.84 13.56 -8.06
CA GLY A 129 -12.02 12.79 -9.02
C GLY A 129 -11.16 13.62 -9.97
N GLU A 130 -11.23 14.96 -9.90
CA GLU A 130 -10.47 15.87 -10.78
C GLU A 130 -9.02 16.03 -10.30
N HIS A 131 -8.80 15.99 -8.99
CA HIS A 131 -7.49 16.19 -8.38
C HIS A 131 -6.90 14.92 -7.75
N TYR A 132 -7.66 13.82 -7.75
CA TYR A 132 -7.26 12.61 -7.06
C TYR A 132 -7.44 11.36 -7.93
N TYR A 133 -6.49 10.43 -7.82
CA TYR A 133 -6.57 9.11 -8.43
C TYR A 133 -7.50 8.23 -7.61
N CYS A 134 -8.78 8.17 -7.97
CA CYS A 134 -9.73 7.31 -7.25
C CYS A 134 -9.86 5.94 -7.92
N GLN A 135 -10.26 4.92 -7.16
CA GLN A 135 -10.46 3.58 -7.69
C GLN A 135 -11.47 3.58 -8.87
N PRO A 136 -11.15 2.96 -10.03
CA PRO A 136 -12.08 2.91 -11.15
C PRO A 136 -13.38 2.19 -10.75
N GLY A 137 -14.53 2.83 -11.01
CA GLY A 137 -15.85 2.34 -10.60
C GLY A 137 -16.21 2.65 -9.14
N ASN A 138 -15.30 3.21 -8.36
CA ASN A 138 -15.55 3.71 -7.00
C ASN A 138 -14.77 5.01 -6.75
N TRP A 139 -15.27 6.10 -7.32
CA TRP A 139 -14.59 7.40 -7.37
C TRP A 139 -14.52 8.15 -6.04
N SER A 140 -15.01 7.56 -4.95
CA SER A 140 -14.89 8.08 -3.57
C SER A 140 -13.82 7.34 -2.75
N CYS A 141 -13.14 6.34 -3.32
CA CYS A 141 -12.11 5.55 -2.67
C CYS A 141 -10.71 5.85 -3.22
N SER A 142 -9.70 5.80 -2.36
CA SER A 142 -8.30 5.90 -2.79
C SER A 142 -7.94 4.76 -3.73
N LEU A 143 -6.98 5.02 -4.63
CA LEU A 143 -6.51 3.99 -5.56
C LEU A 143 -5.78 2.85 -4.82
N VAL A 144 -4.98 3.22 -3.83
CA VAL A 144 -4.24 2.33 -2.95
C VAL A 144 -4.51 2.75 -1.51
N THR A 145 -4.63 1.78 -0.62
CA THR A 145 -4.79 2.01 0.82
C THR A 145 -3.44 2.36 1.42
N GLY A 146 -3.37 3.53 2.06
CA GLY A 146 -2.15 4.01 2.71
C GLY A 146 -1.92 3.38 4.09
N PRO A 147 -0.79 3.72 4.72
CA PRO A 147 -0.35 3.05 5.94
C PRO A 147 -1.24 3.30 7.16
N ILE A 148 -1.78 4.51 7.32
CA ILE A 148 -2.59 4.86 8.49
C ILE A 148 -3.95 4.16 8.39
N VAL A 149 -4.58 4.20 7.22
CA VAL A 149 -5.86 3.52 7.02
C VAL A 149 -5.68 1.99 7.10
N LEU A 150 -4.62 1.43 6.51
CA LEU A 150 -4.36 -0.01 6.57
C LEU A 150 -4.15 -0.48 8.02
N LYS A 151 -3.36 0.25 8.82
CA LYS A 151 -3.15 -0.06 10.23
C LYS A 151 -4.45 0.01 11.04
N SER A 152 -5.26 1.05 10.82
CA SER A 152 -6.55 1.19 11.49
C SER A 152 -7.50 0.03 11.15
N LEU A 153 -7.56 -0.39 9.87
CA LEU A 153 -8.38 -1.53 9.46
C LEU A 153 -7.85 -2.85 10.03
N PHE A 154 -6.53 -3.04 10.09
CA PHE A 154 -5.89 -4.16 10.76
C PHE A 154 -6.29 -4.24 12.24
N GLU A 155 -6.13 -3.15 12.98
CA GLU A 155 -6.51 -3.07 14.40
C GLU A 155 -8.00 -3.33 14.60
N GLN A 156 -8.84 -2.74 13.74
CA GLN A 156 -10.28 -2.96 13.77
C GLN A 156 -10.64 -4.43 13.57
N VAL A 157 -10.02 -5.14 12.62
CA VAL A 157 -10.29 -6.57 12.41
C VAL A 157 -9.88 -7.40 13.64
N VAL A 158 -8.75 -7.08 14.26
CA VAL A 158 -8.32 -7.76 15.51
C VAL A 158 -9.34 -7.54 16.63
N THR A 159 -9.76 -6.29 16.85
CA THR A 159 -10.79 -5.95 17.85
C THR A 159 -12.14 -6.57 17.53
N ASP A 160 -12.54 -6.59 16.26
CA ASP A 160 -13.80 -7.20 15.82
C ASP A 160 -13.80 -8.71 16.10
N VAL A 161 -12.74 -9.43 15.75
CA VAL A 161 -12.64 -10.88 16.02
C VAL A 161 -12.69 -11.18 17.51
N ASP A 162 -12.01 -10.37 18.32
CA ASP A 162 -11.96 -10.51 19.78
C ASP A 162 -13.32 -10.25 20.46
N SER A 163 -14.03 -9.22 19.98
CA SER A 163 -15.30 -8.78 20.55
C SER A 163 -16.54 -9.49 19.98
N HIS A 164 -16.42 -10.26 18.89
CA HIS A 164 -17.56 -10.94 18.28
C HIS A 164 -17.93 -12.21 19.06
N PRO A 165 -19.11 -12.27 19.72
CA PRO A 165 -19.59 -13.49 20.32
C PRO A 165 -19.83 -14.52 19.22
N ARG A 166 -19.20 -15.68 19.35
CA ARG A 166 -19.31 -16.76 18.37
C ARG A 166 -20.76 -17.22 18.25
N GLN A 167 -21.27 -17.24 17.03
CA GLN A 167 -22.66 -17.61 16.74
C GLN A 167 -22.85 -19.08 16.32
N GLY A 168 -21.80 -19.90 16.26
CA GLY A 168 -21.88 -21.30 15.82
C GLY A 168 -20.69 -22.15 16.22
N ILE A 169 -20.77 -23.44 15.89
CA ILE A 169 -19.65 -24.39 16.08
C ILE A 169 -18.60 -24.09 14.99
N PRO A 170 -17.31 -23.96 15.34
CA PRO A 170 -16.30 -23.75 14.32
C PRO A 170 -16.21 -24.93 13.36
N LYS A 171 -15.84 -24.62 12.12
CA LYS A 171 -15.51 -25.64 11.13
C LYS A 171 -14.37 -26.55 11.60
N PHE A 172 -13.35 -25.98 12.25
CA PHE A 172 -12.18 -26.67 12.75
C PHE A 172 -12.08 -26.61 14.27
N GLN A 173 -11.72 -27.74 14.88
CA GLN A 173 -11.65 -27.87 16.35
C GLN A 173 -10.40 -27.20 16.95
N SER A 174 -9.34 -27.09 16.17
CA SER A 174 -8.05 -26.51 16.57
C SER A 174 -7.35 -25.89 15.36
N LEU A 175 -6.31 -25.09 15.62
CA LEU A 175 -5.42 -24.59 14.57
C LEU A 175 -4.73 -25.74 13.83
N GLY A 176 -4.19 -26.72 14.55
CA GLY A 176 -3.64 -27.94 13.97
C GLY A 176 -4.62 -28.74 13.11
N HIS A 177 -5.91 -28.80 13.47
CA HIS A 177 -6.93 -29.44 12.64
C HIS A 177 -7.17 -28.67 11.34
N ALA A 178 -7.24 -27.33 11.39
CA ALA A 178 -7.35 -26.50 10.20
C ALA A 178 -6.15 -26.69 9.26
N LEU A 179 -4.93 -26.69 9.80
CA LEU A 179 -3.71 -26.95 9.03
C LEU A 179 -3.70 -28.33 8.38
N HIS A 180 -4.07 -29.37 9.13
CA HIS A 180 -4.17 -30.72 8.57
C HIS A 180 -5.18 -30.79 7.42
N ALA A 181 -6.33 -30.14 7.57
CA ALA A 181 -7.34 -30.06 6.53
C ALA A 181 -6.82 -29.33 5.28
N VAL A 182 -6.14 -28.18 5.43
CA VAL A 182 -5.55 -27.41 4.31
C VAL A 182 -4.43 -28.18 3.61
N ARG A 183 -3.55 -28.87 4.35
CA ARG A 183 -2.50 -29.72 3.78
C ARG A 183 -3.07 -30.87 2.94
N THR A 184 -4.19 -31.45 3.39
CA THR A 184 -4.86 -32.56 2.71
C THR A 184 -5.69 -32.08 1.51
N ASN A 185 -6.37 -30.95 1.68
CA ASN A 185 -7.18 -30.30 0.66
C ASN A 185 -7.02 -28.79 0.79
N PHE A 186 -6.28 -28.17 -0.14
CA PHE A 186 -6.00 -26.73 -0.10
C PHE A 186 -7.29 -25.89 -0.04
N GLY A 187 -8.35 -26.32 -0.73
CA GLY A 187 -9.67 -25.68 -0.70
C GLY A 187 -10.49 -25.92 0.57
N ALA A 188 -9.90 -26.48 1.64
CA ALA A 188 -10.59 -26.68 2.92
C ALA A 188 -11.05 -25.37 3.57
N ILE A 189 -10.42 -24.24 3.23
CA ILE A 189 -10.89 -22.89 3.56
C ILE A 189 -11.40 -22.26 2.27
N LYS A 190 -12.58 -21.60 2.34
CA LYS A 190 -13.25 -21.03 1.16
C LYS A 190 -12.31 -20.11 0.36
N GLU A 191 -11.59 -19.23 1.05
CA GLU A 191 -10.72 -18.24 0.40
C GLU A 191 -9.48 -18.86 -0.25
N LEU A 192 -9.04 -20.02 0.22
CA LEU A 192 -7.99 -20.79 -0.45
C LEU A 192 -8.52 -21.43 -1.74
N GLU A 193 -9.74 -21.97 -1.75
CA GLU A 193 -10.38 -22.44 -2.98
C GLU A 193 -10.63 -21.30 -3.98
N ASP A 194 -10.98 -20.13 -3.47
CA ASP A 194 -11.21 -18.92 -4.25
C ASP A 194 -9.93 -18.44 -4.97
N ILE A 195 -8.72 -18.76 -4.48
CA ILE A 195 -7.44 -18.46 -5.18
C ILE A 195 -6.84 -19.67 -5.92
N ASN A 196 -7.36 -20.87 -5.69
CA ASN A 196 -6.84 -22.09 -6.32
C ASN A 196 -7.20 -22.12 -7.83
N GLY A 197 -6.20 -22.18 -8.70
CA GLY A 197 -6.36 -22.06 -10.15
C GLY A 197 -6.38 -20.62 -10.66
N LEU A 198 -6.17 -19.61 -9.81
CA LEU A 198 -6.01 -18.22 -10.23
C LEU A 198 -4.63 -18.02 -10.86
N ILE A 199 -4.57 -17.64 -12.13
CA ILE A 199 -3.30 -17.47 -12.84
C ILE A 199 -2.80 -16.04 -12.68
N ALA A 200 -1.63 -15.87 -12.07
CA ALA A 200 -0.85 -14.64 -12.17
C ALA A 200 -0.01 -14.64 -13.45
N ASN A 201 -0.21 -13.64 -14.30
CA ASN A 201 0.48 -13.45 -15.58
C ASN A 201 0.93 -11.99 -15.75
N TYR A 202 1.87 -11.57 -14.91
CA TYR A 202 2.53 -10.27 -14.98
C TYR A 202 3.92 -10.40 -14.36
N GLY A 203 4.94 -9.76 -14.92
CA GLY A 203 6.30 -9.90 -14.37
C GLY A 203 6.37 -9.45 -12.90
N PRO A 204 7.06 -10.19 -11.99
CA PRO A 204 7.79 -11.46 -12.20
C PRO A 204 6.94 -12.74 -12.09
N HIS A 205 5.65 -12.62 -11.76
CA HIS A 205 4.77 -13.75 -11.47
C HIS A 205 4.22 -14.43 -12.73
N ARG A 206 4.51 -15.72 -12.84
CA ARG A 206 3.93 -16.61 -13.85
C ARG A 206 3.50 -17.92 -13.19
N GLY A 207 2.20 -18.11 -13.01
CA GLY A 207 1.67 -19.37 -12.52
C GLY A 207 0.44 -19.23 -11.62
N ASP A 208 0.06 -20.35 -11.01
CA ASP A 208 -1.09 -20.44 -10.12
C ASP A 208 -0.80 -19.86 -8.73
N VAL A 209 -1.66 -18.96 -8.27
CA VAL A 209 -1.57 -18.32 -6.93
C VAL A 209 -1.73 -19.36 -5.83
N GLY A 210 -2.64 -20.32 -5.96
CA GLY A 210 -2.78 -21.40 -4.97
C GLY A 210 -1.52 -22.27 -4.85
N ALA A 211 -0.91 -22.63 -5.98
CA ALA A 211 0.33 -23.40 -6.01
C ALA A 211 1.50 -22.60 -5.45
N HIS A 212 1.50 -21.29 -5.65
CA HIS A 212 2.42 -20.37 -5.00
C HIS A 212 2.30 -20.42 -3.48
N SER A 213 1.10 -20.21 -2.92
CA SER A 213 0.90 -20.26 -1.45
C SER A 213 1.33 -21.59 -0.83
N ARG A 214 1.12 -22.72 -1.52
CA ARG A 214 1.64 -24.03 -1.09
C ARG A 214 3.17 -24.08 -1.05
N ARG A 215 3.84 -23.57 -2.09
CA ARG A 215 5.32 -23.50 -2.11
C ARG A 215 5.86 -22.63 -0.98
N VAL A 216 5.23 -21.48 -0.71
CA VAL A 216 5.61 -20.62 0.42
C VAL A 216 5.49 -21.36 1.74
N ALA A 217 4.36 -22.03 1.98
CA ALA A 217 4.11 -22.83 3.18
C ALA A 217 5.12 -23.99 3.36
N ASP A 218 5.65 -24.54 2.28
CA ASP A 218 6.72 -25.56 2.34
C ASP A 218 8.10 -24.94 2.58
N LEU A 219 8.38 -23.77 1.98
CA LEU A 219 9.67 -23.08 2.13
C LEU A 219 9.88 -22.54 3.54
N ILE A 220 8.84 -22.00 4.19
CA ILE A 220 8.97 -21.49 5.57
C ILE A 220 9.50 -22.56 6.54
N LYS A 221 9.12 -23.83 6.34
CA LYS A 221 9.51 -24.95 7.20
C LYS A 221 11.02 -25.23 7.16
N ASN A 222 11.69 -24.79 6.10
CA ASN A 222 13.13 -24.93 5.95
C ASN A 222 13.91 -23.70 6.44
N SER A 223 13.22 -22.62 6.86
CA SER A 223 13.88 -21.40 7.32
C SER A 223 14.46 -21.55 8.72
N HIS A 224 15.53 -20.81 9.01
CA HIS A 224 16.13 -20.78 10.35
C HIS A 224 15.14 -20.16 11.36
N GLU A 225 14.46 -19.09 10.95
CA GLU A 225 13.48 -18.37 11.76
C GLU A 225 12.34 -19.29 12.22
N TYR A 226 11.81 -20.16 11.34
CA TYR A 226 10.77 -21.13 11.69
C TYR A 226 11.22 -22.12 12.78
N HIS A 227 12.48 -22.59 12.72
CA HIS A 227 13.02 -23.51 13.69
C HIS A 227 13.23 -22.89 15.08
N GLN A 228 13.30 -21.56 15.18
CA GLN A 228 13.41 -20.85 16.45
C GLN A 228 12.06 -20.62 17.14
N LEU A 229 10.95 -20.76 16.41
CA LEU A 229 9.60 -20.60 16.96
C LEU A 229 9.16 -21.83 17.75
N ASP A 230 8.28 -21.61 18.73
CA ASP A 230 7.56 -22.70 19.40
C ASP A 230 6.50 -23.33 18.49
N ALA A 231 5.86 -24.41 18.96
CA ALA A 231 4.88 -25.16 18.18
C ALA A 231 3.68 -24.29 17.75
N THR A 232 3.16 -23.45 18.64
CA THR A 232 2.00 -22.59 18.36
C THR A 232 2.35 -21.56 17.29
N HIS A 233 3.49 -20.87 17.43
CA HIS A 233 3.92 -19.86 16.47
C HIS A 233 4.28 -20.46 15.10
N ARG A 234 4.79 -21.70 15.06
CA ARG A 234 4.98 -22.45 13.81
C ARG A 234 3.65 -22.72 13.10
N GLU A 235 2.62 -23.13 13.84
CA GLU A 235 1.28 -23.34 13.28
C GLU A 235 0.67 -22.04 12.74
N ILE A 236 0.83 -20.92 13.47
CA ILE A 236 0.38 -19.59 13.04
C ILE A 236 1.07 -19.16 11.75
N LEU A 237 2.40 -19.29 11.70
CA LEU A 237 3.19 -18.93 10.52
C LEU A 237 2.81 -19.79 9.32
N GLU A 238 2.60 -21.10 9.50
CA GLU A 238 2.17 -21.96 8.40
C GLU A 238 0.76 -21.64 7.90
N LEU A 239 -0.18 -21.36 8.80
CA LEU A 239 -1.53 -20.97 8.38
C LEU A 239 -1.47 -19.64 7.61
N ALA A 240 -0.73 -18.66 8.12
CA ALA A 240 -0.54 -17.38 7.46
C ALA A 240 0.13 -17.53 6.09
N ALA A 241 1.10 -18.45 5.94
CA ALA A 241 1.75 -18.73 4.66
C ALA A 241 0.77 -19.27 3.60
N TYR A 242 -0.20 -20.11 3.99
CA TYR A 242 -1.28 -20.48 3.06
C TYR A 242 -2.19 -19.30 2.74
N LEU A 243 -2.48 -18.45 3.73
CA LEU A 243 -3.48 -17.39 3.62
C LEU A 243 -2.94 -16.07 3.04
N HIS A 244 -1.63 -15.84 2.95
CA HIS A 244 -1.06 -14.51 2.66
C HIS A 244 -1.69 -13.86 1.41
N ASP A 245 -1.96 -14.66 0.39
CA ASP A 245 -2.44 -14.22 -0.90
C ASP A 245 -3.97 -14.25 -1.10
N ILE A 246 -4.76 -14.58 -0.06
CA ILE A 246 -6.22 -14.74 -0.21
C ILE A 246 -6.91 -13.48 -0.73
N GLY A 247 -6.36 -12.30 -0.42
CA GLY A 247 -6.88 -11.02 -0.89
C GLY A 247 -6.85 -10.86 -2.42
N LYS A 248 -6.06 -11.67 -3.15
CA LYS A 248 -6.04 -11.74 -4.62
C LYS A 248 -7.30 -12.41 -5.17
N GLY A 249 -7.99 -13.22 -4.35
CA GLY A 249 -9.26 -13.85 -4.70
C GLY A 249 -10.49 -12.93 -4.60
N PRO A 250 -11.66 -13.44 -5.02
CA PRO A 250 -11.85 -14.72 -5.69
C PRO A 250 -11.37 -14.68 -7.14
N LYS A 251 -10.97 -15.83 -7.69
CA LYS A 251 -10.50 -15.98 -9.08
C LYS A 251 -11.51 -15.44 -10.10
N THR A 252 -12.80 -15.57 -9.79
CA THR A 252 -13.93 -15.06 -10.59
C THR A 252 -13.97 -13.53 -10.72
N ARG A 253 -13.26 -12.78 -9.87
CA ARG A 253 -13.09 -11.32 -10.02
C ARG A 253 -12.25 -10.97 -11.25
N TRP A 254 -11.42 -11.89 -11.69
CA TRP A 254 -10.47 -11.67 -12.77
C TRP A 254 -11.02 -12.21 -14.09
N PRO A 255 -10.89 -11.46 -15.20
CA PRO A 255 -11.27 -11.97 -16.51
C PRO A 255 -10.58 -13.31 -16.80
N ASN A 256 -11.38 -14.34 -17.08
CA ASN A 256 -10.92 -15.72 -17.32
C ASN A 256 -10.09 -16.33 -16.17
N ASN A 257 -10.23 -15.83 -14.93
CA ASN A 257 -9.41 -16.21 -13.79
C ASN A 257 -7.90 -15.89 -13.99
N ILE A 258 -7.57 -14.85 -14.75
CA ILE A 258 -6.20 -14.42 -15.03
C ILE A 258 -5.96 -13.00 -14.51
N MET A 259 -4.99 -12.87 -13.60
CA MET A 259 -4.43 -11.60 -13.18
C MET A 259 -3.37 -11.16 -14.19
N ASN A 260 -3.66 -10.14 -15.00
CA ASN A 260 -2.68 -9.52 -15.91
C ASN A 260 -1.93 -8.34 -15.30
N LYS A 261 -2.14 -8.09 -14.00
CA LYS A 261 -1.46 -7.06 -13.21
C LYS A 261 -1.48 -7.45 -11.73
N ALA A 262 -0.54 -6.88 -10.97
CA ALA A 262 -0.55 -7.02 -9.51
C ALA A 262 -1.84 -6.46 -8.90
N ASP A 263 -2.30 -7.09 -7.82
CA ASP A 263 -3.37 -6.55 -6.98
C ASP A 263 -2.78 -5.88 -5.76
N GLU A 264 -2.54 -4.58 -5.85
CA GLU A 264 -1.90 -3.83 -4.76
C GLU A 264 -2.79 -3.67 -3.52
N GLU A 265 -4.09 -3.91 -3.67
CA GLU A 265 -5.09 -3.83 -2.59
C GLU A 265 -5.35 -5.20 -1.94
N HIS A 266 -4.66 -6.27 -2.35
CA HIS A 266 -4.85 -7.59 -1.73
C HIS A 266 -4.68 -7.57 -0.19
N PRO A 267 -3.79 -6.76 0.43
CA PRO A 267 -3.69 -6.72 1.89
C PRO A 267 -4.95 -6.18 2.56
N ARG A 268 -5.56 -5.12 2.01
CA ARG A 268 -6.83 -4.61 2.52
C ARG A 268 -7.96 -5.60 2.26
N LYS A 269 -7.97 -6.25 1.10
CA LYS A 269 -9.02 -7.20 0.68
C LYS A 269 -9.00 -8.49 1.50
N SER A 270 -7.85 -8.87 2.07
CA SER A 270 -7.74 -10.05 2.93
C SER A 270 -8.38 -9.83 4.31
N LEU A 271 -8.44 -8.59 4.82
CA LEU A 271 -9.01 -8.27 6.15
C LEU A 271 -10.44 -8.80 6.39
N PRO A 272 -11.45 -8.54 5.53
CA PRO A 272 -12.78 -9.13 5.72
C PRO A 272 -12.79 -10.66 5.61
N MET A 273 -11.88 -11.24 4.81
CA MET A 273 -11.72 -12.69 4.68
C MET A 273 -11.15 -13.30 5.96
N LEU A 274 -10.13 -12.67 6.53
CA LEU A 274 -9.53 -13.05 7.81
C LEU A 274 -10.55 -12.97 8.94
N LYS A 275 -11.34 -11.89 8.99
CA LYS A 275 -12.43 -11.77 9.96
C LYS A 275 -13.38 -12.98 9.87
N ARG A 276 -13.79 -13.36 8.66
CA ARG A 276 -14.64 -14.53 8.44
C ARG A 276 -13.97 -15.82 8.91
N ILE A 277 -12.75 -16.10 8.44
CA ILE A 277 -11.99 -17.32 8.79
C ILE A 277 -11.82 -17.45 10.32
N LEU A 278 -11.45 -16.36 10.99
CA LEU A 278 -11.16 -16.36 12.43
C LEU A 278 -12.43 -16.46 13.29
N THR A 279 -13.57 -15.99 12.80
CA THR A 279 -14.85 -16.05 13.54
C THR A 279 -15.68 -17.30 13.24
N GLU A 280 -15.60 -17.83 12.02
CA GLU A 280 -16.42 -18.95 11.55
C GLU A 280 -15.65 -20.27 11.45
N ASP A 281 -14.43 -20.28 10.89
CA ASP A 281 -13.73 -21.52 10.57
C ASP A 281 -12.88 -22.04 11.74
N LEU A 282 -12.14 -21.16 12.42
CA LEU A 282 -11.20 -21.52 13.48
C LEU A 282 -11.87 -21.57 14.86
N PRO A 283 -11.31 -22.24 15.89
CA PRO A 283 -11.74 -22.05 17.28
C PRO A 283 -11.49 -20.61 17.76
N VAL A 284 -12.03 -20.23 18.93
CA VAL A 284 -11.65 -18.97 19.57
C VAL A 284 -10.17 -19.04 19.91
N LEU A 285 -9.39 -18.07 19.42
CA LEU A 285 -7.96 -17.96 19.65
C LEU A 285 -7.70 -16.79 20.61
N PRO A 286 -6.61 -16.82 21.40
CA PRO A 286 -6.13 -15.65 22.12
C PRO A 286 -5.93 -14.46 21.18
N THR A 287 -6.25 -13.25 21.65
CA THR A 287 -6.19 -12.00 20.89
C THR A 287 -4.82 -11.78 20.24
N ASP A 288 -3.73 -12.15 20.93
CA ASP A 288 -2.37 -12.03 20.37
C ASP A 288 -2.13 -12.98 19.18
N LEU A 289 -2.68 -14.20 19.21
CA LEU A 289 -2.58 -15.13 18.07
C LEU A 289 -3.43 -14.64 16.88
N VAL A 290 -4.62 -14.10 17.16
CA VAL A 290 -5.46 -13.42 16.15
C VAL A 290 -4.66 -12.29 15.49
N ARG A 291 -4.08 -11.39 16.29
CA ARG A 291 -3.25 -10.29 15.82
C ARG A 291 -2.11 -10.77 14.94
N LYS A 292 -1.38 -11.83 15.33
CA LYS A 292 -0.27 -12.40 14.56
C LYS A 292 -0.72 -12.94 13.20
N ILE A 293 -1.83 -13.67 13.12
CA ILE A 293 -2.38 -14.16 11.83
C ILE A 293 -2.74 -12.97 10.94
N VAL A 294 -3.50 -12.00 11.46
CA VAL A 294 -3.95 -10.85 10.67
C VAL A 294 -2.74 -10.02 10.21
N MET A 295 -1.74 -9.81 11.08
CA MET A 295 -0.50 -9.09 10.75
C MET A 295 0.25 -9.79 9.62
N LEU A 296 0.50 -11.10 9.73
CA LEU A 296 1.28 -11.84 8.74
C LEU A 296 0.64 -11.83 7.35
N VAL A 297 -0.69 -11.88 7.28
CA VAL A 297 -1.42 -11.87 5.99
C VAL A 297 -1.63 -10.46 5.45
N THR A 298 -1.67 -9.43 6.30
CA THR A 298 -1.87 -8.03 5.87
C THR A 298 -0.54 -7.35 5.51
N TYR A 299 0.58 -7.85 6.04
CA TYR A 299 1.90 -7.26 5.86
C TYR A 299 2.91 -8.27 5.30
N ASP A 300 2.43 -9.26 4.56
CA ASP A 300 3.23 -10.28 3.87
C ASP A 300 4.26 -9.66 2.92
N ASP A 301 3.87 -8.63 2.17
CA ASP A 301 4.72 -7.90 1.24
C ASP A 301 5.63 -6.85 1.90
N LEU A 302 5.42 -6.51 3.19
CA LEU A 302 5.98 -5.29 3.81
C LEU A 302 7.51 -5.24 3.75
N LEU A 303 8.20 -6.31 4.17
CA LEU A 303 9.67 -6.33 4.18
C LEU A 303 10.24 -6.24 2.77
N GLY A 304 9.63 -6.94 1.81
CA GLY A 304 10.00 -6.87 0.40
C GLY A 304 9.80 -5.46 -0.18
N GLU A 305 8.70 -4.79 0.16
CA GLU A 305 8.42 -3.42 -0.29
C GLU A 305 9.33 -2.37 0.36
N ILE A 306 9.75 -2.55 1.62
CA ILE A 306 10.72 -1.67 2.27
C ILE A 306 12.05 -1.73 1.52
N VAL A 307 12.56 -2.95 1.30
CA VAL A 307 13.87 -3.19 0.67
C VAL A 307 13.86 -2.82 -0.82
N ALA A 308 12.81 -3.17 -1.57
CA ALA A 308 12.82 -3.04 -3.02
C ALA A 308 12.10 -1.80 -3.58
N LYS A 309 11.14 -1.22 -2.84
CA LYS A 309 10.25 -0.16 -3.37
C LYS A 309 10.30 1.14 -2.57
N GLY A 310 11.08 1.20 -1.49
CA GLY A 310 11.22 2.39 -0.66
C GLY A 310 9.99 2.68 0.21
N ARG A 311 9.27 1.62 0.64
CA ARG A 311 8.26 1.72 1.70
C ARG A 311 8.95 2.06 3.03
N ASN A 312 8.33 2.92 3.83
CA ASN A 312 8.95 3.44 5.05
C ASN A 312 9.00 2.35 6.13
N LYS A 313 10.20 2.07 6.64
CA LYS A 313 10.43 1.08 7.71
C LYS A 313 9.72 1.39 9.03
N SER A 314 9.31 2.63 9.28
CA SER A 314 8.51 2.95 10.47
C SER A 314 7.23 2.11 10.54
N GLN A 315 6.64 1.77 9.38
CA GLN A 315 5.45 0.92 9.31
C GLN A 315 5.68 -0.48 9.87
N LEU A 316 6.91 -1.01 9.79
CA LEU A 316 7.29 -2.27 10.42
C LEU A 316 7.30 -2.13 11.94
N PHE A 317 7.93 -1.06 12.44
CA PHE A 317 8.04 -0.80 13.87
C PHE A 317 6.68 -0.52 14.52
N ASP A 318 5.75 0.07 13.76
CA ASP A 318 4.39 0.37 14.21
C ASP A 318 3.51 -0.87 14.40
N ILE A 319 3.87 -2.03 13.83
CA ILE A 319 3.08 -3.28 13.89
C ILE A 319 3.76 -4.42 14.67
N VAL A 320 5.10 -4.39 14.77
CA VAL A 320 5.89 -5.41 15.46
C VAL A 320 5.86 -5.13 16.96
N THR A 321 5.40 -6.11 17.73
CA THR A 321 5.24 -5.97 19.18
C THR A 321 6.07 -6.97 19.97
N SER A 322 6.64 -8.00 19.32
CA SER A 322 7.47 -9.01 19.97
C SER A 322 8.55 -9.58 19.03
N PRO A 323 9.61 -10.22 19.56
CA PRO A 323 10.62 -10.90 18.73
C PRO A 323 10.03 -11.97 17.80
N GLU A 324 8.97 -12.65 18.23
CA GLU A 324 8.28 -13.67 17.43
C GLU A 324 7.61 -13.05 16.20
N ASP A 325 7.05 -11.83 16.31
CA ASP A 325 6.44 -11.13 15.17
C ASP A 325 7.45 -10.95 14.04
N ILE A 326 8.64 -10.43 14.37
CA ILE A 326 9.66 -10.17 13.37
C ILE A 326 10.26 -11.46 12.81
N HIS A 327 10.45 -12.51 13.62
CA HIS A 327 10.89 -13.81 13.11
C HIS A 327 9.90 -14.41 12.11
N MET A 328 8.59 -14.34 12.40
CA MET A 328 7.57 -14.84 11.49
C MET A 328 7.46 -14.01 10.20
N LEU A 329 7.53 -12.67 10.28
CA LEU A 329 7.52 -11.80 9.10
C LEU A 329 8.73 -12.06 8.20
N VAL A 330 9.92 -12.23 8.78
CA VAL A 330 11.14 -12.54 8.03
C VAL A 330 11.05 -13.91 7.36
N ALA A 331 10.58 -14.93 8.09
CA ALA A 331 10.39 -16.27 7.53
C ALA A 331 9.43 -16.25 6.33
N LEU A 332 8.27 -15.61 6.49
CA LEU A 332 7.26 -15.49 5.45
C LEU A 332 7.79 -14.72 4.24
N SER A 333 8.40 -13.55 4.46
CA SER A 333 8.92 -12.70 3.38
C SER A 333 10.02 -13.40 2.57
N LYS A 334 10.97 -14.06 3.24
CA LYS A 334 12.04 -14.81 2.55
C LYS A 334 11.47 -15.99 1.76
N ALA A 335 10.51 -16.72 2.32
CA ALA A 335 9.87 -17.83 1.64
C ALA A 335 9.05 -17.38 0.43
N ASP A 336 8.30 -16.27 0.56
CA ASP A 336 7.51 -15.70 -0.53
C ASP A 336 8.40 -15.25 -1.70
N ILE A 337 9.41 -14.43 -1.42
CA ILE A 337 10.39 -13.97 -2.41
C ILE A 337 11.12 -15.17 -3.06
N GLY A 338 11.59 -16.11 -2.25
CA GLY A 338 12.32 -17.30 -2.71
C GLY A 338 11.48 -18.23 -3.59
N SER A 339 10.18 -18.30 -3.36
CA SER A 339 9.27 -19.14 -4.16
C SER A 339 9.11 -18.64 -5.60
N PHE A 340 9.40 -17.36 -5.86
CA PHE A 340 9.39 -16.76 -7.19
C PHE A 340 10.78 -16.64 -7.80
N ASN A 341 11.76 -16.18 -7.02
CA ASN A 341 13.10 -15.86 -7.54
C ASN A 341 14.19 -15.93 -6.47
N ASN A 342 14.95 -17.04 -6.48
CA ASN A 342 16.10 -17.23 -5.59
C ASN A 342 17.23 -16.21 -5.79
N ILE A 343 17.43 -15.68 -7.00
CA ILE A 343 18.44 -14.63 -7.23
C ILE A 343 18.04 -13.35 -6.51
N TRP A 344 16.76 -12.98 -6.63
CA TRP A 344 16.22 -11.83 -5.91
C TRP A 344 16.33 -12.01 -4.40
N LEU A 345 15.97 -13.21 -3.89
CA LEU A 345 16.15 -13.53 -2.46
C LEU A 345 17.59 -13.30 -1.99
N MET A 346 18.59 -13.78 -2.74
CA MET A 346 20.00 -13.58 -2.38
C MET A 346 20.39 -12.10 -2.34
N GLN A 347 19.83 -11.28 -3.22
CA GLN A 347 20.11 -9.84 -3.27
C GLN A 347 19.51 -9.09 -2.07
N VAL A 348 18.32 -9.46 -1.61
CA VAL A 348 17.59 -8.71 -0.57
C VAL A 348 17.75 -9.29 0.83
N SER A 349 18.22 -10.53 0.98
CA SER A 349 18.27 -11.21 2.29
C SER A 349 19.07 -10.45 3.34
N GLY A 350 20.21 -9.86 2.96
CA GLY A 350 21.03 -9.08 3.89
C GLY A 350 20.31 -7.82 4.40
N GLU A 351 19.57 -7.13 3.54
CA GLU A 351 18.77 -5.96 3.94
C GLU A 351 17.57 -6.35 4.79
N ILE A 352 16.91 -7.48 4.50
CA ILE A 352 15.85 -8.05 5.36
C ILE A 352 16.41 -8.39 6.75
N ASP A 353 17.59 -8.99 6.83
CA ASP A 353 18.23 -9.31 8.12
C ASP A 353 18.64 -8.06 8.89
N ASN A 354 19.06 -6.99 8.20
CA ASN A 354 19.29 -5.69 8.83
C ASN A 354 18.01 -5.10 9.41
N LEU A 355 16.89 -5.12 8.66
CA LEU A 355 15.59 -4.67 9.15
C LEU A 355 15.13 -5.47 10.38
N ARG A 356 15.36 -6.79 10.40
CA ARG A 356 15.11 -7.62 11.57
C ARG A 356 15.87 -7.11 12.79
N ASN A 357 17.17 -6.87 12.64
CA ASN A 357 18.02 -6.41 13.74
C ASN A 357 17.58 -5.04 14.26
N GLU A 358 17.22 -4.11 13.36
CA GLU A 358 16.69 -2.81 13.73
C GLU A 358 15.36 -2.92 14.49
N ALA A 359 14.44 -3.78 14.05
CA ALA A 359 13.17 -4.01 14.74
C ALA A 359 13.38 -4.62 16.14
N LEU A 360 14.30 -5.59 16.27
CA LEU A 360 14.66 -6.17 17.58
C LEU A 360 15.27 -5.12 18.52
N GLN A 361 16.12 -4.23 18.01
CA GLN A 361 16.67 -3.11 18.79
C GLN A 361 15.58 -2.13 19.22
N ASN A 362 14.62 -1.81 18.33
CA ASN A 362 13.50 -0.93 18.65
C ASN A 362 12.64 -1.49 19.80
N LEU A 363 12.38 -2.80 19.80
CA LEU A 363 11.66 -3.48 20.89
C LEU A 363 12.40 -3.36 22.23
N GLN A 364 13.74 -3.43 22.23
CA GLN A 364 14.55 -3.28 23.44
C GLN A 364 14.55 -1.82 23.96
N GLY A 365 14.55 -0.84 23.05
CA GLY A 365 14.52 0.58 23.40
C GLY A 365 13.17 1.08 23.94
N ASN A 366 12.06 0.47 23.53
CA ASN A 366 10.72 0.81 24.02
C ASN A 366 10.38 0.18 25.39
N GLY A 367 11.25 -0.68 25.93
CA GLY A 367 11.11 -1.31 27.24
C GLY A 367 11.89 -0.62 28.38
N SER A 368 12.40 0.59 28.15
CA SER A 368 13.19 1.39 29.12
C SER A 368 12.39 2.53 29.73
#